data_AF-A0A2E6I8L8-F1
#
_entry.id   AF-A0A2E6I8L8-F1
#
_cell.length_a   1.000
_cell.length_b   1.000
_cell.length_c   1.000
_cell.angle_alpha   90.00
_cell.angle_beta   90.00
_cell.angle_gamma   90.00
#
_symmetry.space_group_name_H-M   'P 1'
#
loop_
_entity.id
_entity.type
_entity.pdbx_description
1 polymer ?
#
loop_
_entity_poly.entity_id
_entity_poly.type
_entity_poly.pdbx_seq_one_letter_code
_entity_poly.pdbx_strand_id
1 'polypeptide(L)'
;MTRYKPRTIGELSTTEACWIEALLRSGLNLTEPFNAAQASRAVTTTPTKRGTVRRICPNSFKMAYVLKKAPQFKMIYRDTKKRPIFVLKSEE
;
A
#
# COMPACT_ATOMS: atom_id res chain seq x y z
N MET A 1 -28.09 -12.25 0.79
CA MET A 1 -27.54 -11.97 -0.54
C MET A 1 -26.94 -10.57 -0.55
N THR A 2 -25.61 -10.43 -0.48
CA THR A 2 -24.93 -9.13 -0.61
C THR A 2 -24.99 -8.68 -2.07
N ARG A 3 -25.76 -7.62 -2.36
CA ARG A 3 -25.86 -7.02 -3.69
C ARG A 3 -24.47 -6.57 -4.16
N TYR A 4 -24.06 -7.02 -5.34
CA TYR A 4 -22.86 -6.53 -6.00
C TYR A 4 -23.02 -5.02 -6.25
N LYS A 5 -22.16 -4.21 -5.61
CA LYS A 5 -22.02 -2.78 -5.93
C LYS A 5 -20.82 -2.63 -6.88
N PRO A 6 -20.99 -2.02 -8.06
CA PRO A 6 -19.86 -1.69 -8.90
C PRO A 6 -18.91 -0.77 -8.13
N ARG A 7 -17.61 -1.10 -8.11
CA ARG A 7 -16.60 -0.30 -7.42
C ARG A 7 -16.32 0.97 -8.21
N THR A 8 -16.25 2.09 -7.51
CA THR A 8 -15.92 3.37 -8.13
C THR A 8 -14.47 3.33 -8.64
N ILE A 9 -14.22 3.87 -9.83
CA ILE A 9 -12.86 3.96 -10.37
C ILE A 9 -12.01 4.78 -9.39
N GLY A 10 -10.99 4.15 -8.80
CA GLY A 10 -10.13 4.77 -7.79
C GLY A 10 -10.21 4.11 -6.41
N GLU A 11 -11.23 3.31 -6.13
CA GLU A 11 -11.36 2.60 -4.86
C GLU A 11 -10.36 1.44 -4.72
N LEU A 12 -9.95 1.19 -3.48
CA LEU A 12 -9.15 0.03 -3.10
C LEU A 12 -10.05 -1.21 -3.07
N SER A 13 -9.62 -2.27 -3.74
CA SER A 13 -10.18 -3.61 -3.53
C SER A 13 -9.92 -4.12 -2.12
N THR A 14 -10.67 -5.12 -1.67
CA THR A 14 -10.44 -5.79 -0.37
C THR A 14 -9.00 -6.25 -0.20
N THR A 15 -8.39 -6.82 -1.25
CA THR A 15 -6.98 -7.25 -1.22
C THR A 15 -6.03 -6.07 -1.09
N GLU A 16 -6.27 -4.98 -1.83
CA GLU A 16 -5.44 -3.78 -1.79
C GLU A 16 -5.56 -3.07 -0.43
N ALA A 17 -6.76 -2.98 0.13
CA ALA A 17 -7.00 -2.46 1.48
C ALA A 17 -6.26 -3.31 2.53
N CYS A 18 -6.31 -4.64 2.42
CA CYS A 18 -5.55 -5.54 3.28
C CYS A 18 -4.03 -5.33 3.17
N TRP A 19 -3.49 -4.94 2.00
CA TRP A 19 -2.07 -4.61 1.85
C TRP A 19 -1.73 -3.27 2.49
N ILE A 20 -2.57 -2.25 2.32
CA ILE A 20 -2.40 -0.96 2.99
C ILE A 20 -2.43 -1.13 4.51
N GLU A 21 -3.36 -1.92 5.04
CA GLU A 21 -3.40 -2.23 6.47
C GLU A 21 -2.14 -2.98 6.93
N ALA A 22 -1.61 -3.90 6.11
CA ALA A 22 -0.32 -4.54 6.40
C ALA A 22 0.81 -3.52 6.50
N LEU A 23 0.85 -2.58 5.56
CA LEU A 23 1.88 -1.57 5.48
C LEU A 23 1.82 -0.66 6.72
N LEU A 24 0.63 -0.22 7.13
CA LEU A 24 0.43 0.57 8.35
C LEU A 24 0.84 -0.17 9.63
N ARG A 25 0.70 -1.50 9.66
CA ARG A 25 1.14 -2.35 10.77
C ARG A 25 2.60 -2.78 10.68
N SER A 26 3.26 -2.50 9.57
CA SER A 26 4.65 -2.89 9.36
C SER A 26 5.57 -1.97 10.16
N GLY A 27 6.80 -2.42 10.42
CA GLY A 27 7.83 -1.59 11.05
C GLY A 27 8.48 -0.57 10.09
N LEU A 28 7.95 -0.38 8.88
CA LEU A 28 8.48 0.61 7.94
C LEU A 28 8.09 2.01 8.43
N ASN A 29 9.06 2.92 8.57
CA ASN A 29 8.75 4.31 8.89
C ASN A 29 8.06 4.98 7.70
N LEU A 30 6.74 5.18 7.79
CA LEU A 30 5.94 5.74 6.71
C LEU A 30 5.94 7.27 6.68
N THR A 31 6.45 7.94 7.72
CA THR A 31 6.60 9.41 7.75
C THR A 31 7.85 9.86 7.00
N GLU A 32 8.77 8.94 6.71
CA GLU A 32 9.93 9.17 5.86
C GLU A 32 9.65 8.76 4.40
N PRO A 33 10.35 9.37 3.42
CA PRO A 33 10.26 8.97 2.02
C PRO A 33 10.57 7.50 1.79
N PHE A 34 9.60 6.75 1.26
CA PHE A 34 9.78 5.35 0.88
C PHE A 34 9.33 5.05 -0.54
N ASN A 35 9.92 4.04 -1.16
CA ASN A 35 9.53 3.57 -2.49
C ASN A 35 8.59 2.36 -2.43
N ALA A 36 7.92 2.07 -3.55
CA ALA A 36 6.96 0.98 -3.62
C ALA A 36 7.58 -0.42 -3.42
N ALA A 37 8.89 -0.59 -3.65
CA ALA A 37 9.58 -1.86 -3.43
C ALA A 37 9.81 -2.11 -1.92
N GLN A 38 10.18 -1.07 -1.16
CA GLN A 38 10.25 -1.13 0.30
C GLN A 38 8.87 -1.44 0.89
N ALA A 39 7.81 -0.77 0.40
CA ALA A 39 6.45 -1.05 0.83
C ALA A 39 6.00 -2.48 0.52
N SER A 40 6.27 -2.98 -0.70
CA SER A 40 5.95 -4.37 -1.10
C SER A 40 6.66 -5.39 -0.21
N ARG A 41 7.95 -5.17 0.10
CA ARG A 41 8.70 -6.01 1.05
C ARG A 41 8.07 -5.97 2.43
N ALA A 42 7.80 -4.78 2.96
CA ALA A 42 7.17 -4.61 4.28
C ALA A 42 5.82 -5.33 4.37
N VAL A 43 4.97 -5.22 3.34
CA VAL A 43 3.68 -5.94 3.27
C VAL A 43 3.87 -7.46 3.24
N THR A 44 4.91 -7.93 2.57
CA THR A 44 5.19 -9.37 2.40
C THR A 44 5.75 -9.98 3.67
N THR A 45 6.60 -9.26 4.40
CA THR A 45 7.18 -9.71 5.67
C THR A 45 6.21 -9.56 6.83
N THR A 46 5.25 -8.64 6.76
CA THR A 46 4.26 -8.42 7.82
C THR A 46 3.22 -9.54 7.82
N PRO A 47 3.12 -10.33 8.90
CA PRO A 47 2.14 -11.41 8.99
C PRO A 47 0.71 -10.84 8.97
N THR A 48 -0.25 -11.68 8.58
CA THR A 48 -1.66 -11.35 8.69
C THR A 48 -2.08 -11.16 10.15
N LYS A 49 -3.30 -10.66 10.41
CA LYS A 49 -3.83 -10.57 11.78
C LYS A 49 -3.86 -11.91 12.52
N ARG A 50 -3.90 -13.02 11.77
CA ARG A 50 -3.89 -14.40 12.32
C ARG A 50 -2.48 -14.99 12.43
N GLY A 51 -1.43 -14.20 12.24
CA GLY A 51 -0.03 -14.65 12.35
C GLY A 51 0.50 -15.44 11.15
N THR A 52 -0.31 -15.66 10.10
CA THR A 52 0.09 -16.43 8.92
C THR A 52 0.69 -15.56 7.81
N VAL A 53 1.46 -16.18 6.92
CA VAL A 53 1.93 -15.55 5.68
C VAL A 53 0.78 -15.23 4.73
N ARG A 54 0.92 -14.15 3.97
CA ARG A 54 -0.08 -13.75 2.97
C ARG A 54 0.01 -14.64 1.74
N ARG A 55 -1.13 -15.18 1.31
CA ARG A 55 -1.23 -15.96 0.08
C ARG A 55 -0.98 -15.13 -1.19
N ILE A 56 -1.35 -13.84 -1.15
CA ILE A 56 -1.20 -12.91 -2.27
C ILE A 56 -0.41 -11.69 -1.80
N CYS A 57 0.76 -11.52 -2.38
CA CYS A 57 1.65 -10.39 -2.12
C CYS A 57 1.71 -9.46 -3.34
N PRO A 58 1.74 -8.14 -3.15
CA PRO A 58 1.87 -7.20 -4.25
C PRO A 58 3.32 -7.17 -4.73
N ASN A 59 3.53 -7.08 -6.05
CA ASN A 59 4.83 -6.63 -6.58
C ASN A 59 4.96 -5.10 -6.46
N SER A 60 6.15 -4.57 -6.73
CA SER A 60 6.43 -3.13 -6.60
C SER A 60 5.58 -2.25 -7.52
N PHE A 61 5.30 -2.69 -8.76
CA PHE A 61 4.45 -1.96 -9.70
C PHE A 61 3.01 -1.85 -9.20
N LYS A 62 2.43 -2.97 -8.77
CA LYS A 62 1.08 -3.02 -8.19
C LYS A 62 1.02 -2.19 -6.91
N MET A 63 2.04 -2.28 -6.06
CA MET A 63 2.10 -1.51 -4.83
C MET A 63 2.14 0.00 -5.11
N ALA A 64 2.90 0.46 -6.11
CA ALA A 64 2.92 1.86 -6.50
C ALA A 64 1.54 2.38 -6.95
N TYR A 65 0.79 1.55 -7.68
CA TYR A 65 -0.59 1.88 -8.08
C TYR A 65 -1.54 1.93 -6.88
N VAL A 66 -1.42 0.98 -5.95
CA VAL A 66 -2.21 0.93 -4.72
C VAL A 66 -1.95 2.14 -3.82
N LEU A 67 -0.68 2.52 -3.66
CA LEU A 67 -0.29 3.71 -2.89
C LEU A 67 -0.82 5.01 -3.50
N LYS A 68 -0.90 5.10 -4.84
CA LYS A 68 -1.52 6.25 -5.51
C LYS A 68 -3.03 6.34 -5.29
N LYS A 69 -3.70 5.20 -5.13
CA LYS A 69 -5.14 5.14 -4.83
C LYS A 69 -5.45 5.42 -3.36
N ALA A 70 -4.55 5.02 -2.46
CA ALA A 70 -4.77 5.11 -1.04
C ALA A 70 -4.74 6.58 -0.57
N PRO A 71 -5.83 7.11 -0.01
CA PRO A 71 -5.97 8.54 0.29
C PRO A 71 -4.99 9.02 1.36
N GLN A 72 -4.55 8.15 2.26
CA GLN A 72 -3.59 8.47 3.32
C GLN A 72 -2.15 8.61 2.84
N PHE A 73 -1.81 8.23 1.61
CA PHE A 73 -0.44 8.38 1.09
C PHE A 73 -0.36 9.52 0.08
N LYS A 74 0.77 10.22 0.07
CA LYS A 74 1.07 11.27 -0.90
C LYS A 74 2.35 10.89 -1.65
N MET A 75 2.30 10.97 -2.98
CA MET A 75 3.52 10.92 -3.79
C MET A 75 4.21 12.28 -3.72
N ILE A 76 5.48 12.31 -3.32
CA ILE A 76 6.23 13.55 -3.12
C ILE A 76 7.11 13.90 -4.33
N TYR A 77 7.86 12.93 -4.86
CA TYR A 77 8.71 13.11 -6.03
C TYR A 77 8.97 11.77 -6.73
N ARG A 78 9.73 11.81 -7.83
CA ARG A 78 10.26 10.61 -8.51
C ARG A 78 11.76 10.57 -8.38
N ASP A 79 12.31 9.40 -8.07
CA ASP A 79 13.77 9.22 -7.98
C ASP A 79 14.46 9.33 -9.35
N THR A 80 15.80 9.23 -9.36
CA THR A 80 16.62 9.27 -10.59
C THR A 80 16.26 8.18 -11.59
N LYS A 81 15.63 7.09 -11.14
CA LYS A 81 15.13 5.98 -11.95
C LYS A 81 13.64 6.14 -12.30
N LYS A 82 13.09 7.35 -12.12
CA LYS A 82 11.68 7.73 -12.36
C LYS A 82 10.67 6.93 -11.52
N ARG A 83 11.08 6.35 -10.40
CA ARG A 83 10.20 5.59 -9.49
C ARG A 83 9.52 6.55 -8.52
N PRO A 84 8.20 6.39 -8.28
CA PRO A 84 7.49 7.25 -7.35
C PRO A 84 7.93 6.98 -5.90
N ILE A 85 8.15 8.06 -5.17
CA ILE A 85 8.44 8.08 -3.73
C ILE A 85 7.22 8.62 -2.98
N PHE A 86 6.89 7.97 -1.87
CA PHE A 86 5.67 8.20 -1.11
C PHE A 86 5.98 8.53 0.35
N VAL A 87 5.01 9.16 1.01
CA VAL A 87 4.97 9.42 2.45
C VAL A 87 3.53 9.28 2.94
N LEU A 88 3.35 8.91 4.21
CA LEU A 88 2.05 8.99 4.89
C LEU A 88 1.71 10.47 5.10
N LYS A 89 0.48 10.86 4.76
CA LYS A 89 -0.03 12.19 5.08
C LYS A 89 -0.19 12.28 6.60
N SER A 90 0.48 13.25 7.22
CA SER A 90 0.10 13.69 8.55
C SER A 90 -1.31 14.27 8.48
N GLU A 91 -2.17 13.92 9.42
CA GLU A 91 -3.43 14.63 9.62
C GLU A 91 -3.07 16.02 10.16
N GLU A 92 -3.15 17.04 9.30
CA GLU A 92 -3.22 18.46 9.72
C GLU A 92 -4.66 18.83 10.06
#